data_AF-A0A9D6RV13-F1
#
_entry.id   AF-A0A9D6RV13-F1
#
_cell.length_a   1.000
_cell.length_b   1.000
_cell.length_c   1.000
_cell.angle_alpha   90.00
_cell.angle_beta   90.00
_cell.angle_gamma   90.00
#
_symmetry.space_group_name_H-M   'P 1'
#
loop_
_entity.id
_entity.type
_entity.pdbx_description
1 polymer ?
#
loop_
_entity_poly.entity_id
_entity_poly.type
_entity_poly.pdbx_seq_one_letter_code
_entity_poly.pdbx_strand_id
1 'polypeptide(L)'
;MGTGEVLEMLRQEIVACRACPTMPDSRRRVPGAGEIGARVVLLGEAVGRFGGDRTGVPFTGDRSGRLLQDMLAAVPLRAASG
;
A
#
# COMPACT_ATOMS: atom_id res chain seq x y z
N MET A 1 7.63 -15.28 -17.35
CA MET A 1 6.80 -14.26 -16.68
C MET A 1 7.73 -13.16 -16.20
N GLY A 2 7.41 -11.91 -16.51
CA GLY A 2 8.15 -10.74 -16.02
C GLY A 2 7.78 -10.39 -14.58
N THR A 3 8.67 -9.68 -13.86
CA THR A 3 8.43 -9.26 -12.46
C THR A 3 7.12 -8.46 -12.30
N GLY A 4 6.76 -7.64 -13.29
CA GLY A 4 5.50 -6.90 -13.28
C GLY A 4 4.26 -7.77 -13.40
N GLU A 5 4.31 -8.83 -14.21
CA GLU A 5 3.21 -9.80 -14.32
C GLU A 5 3.01 -10.54 -12.99
N VAL A 6 4.11 -10.95 -12.35
CA VAL A 6 4.06 -11.59 -11.02
C VAL A 6 3.47 -10.65 -9.97
N LEU A 7 3.88 -9.37 -9.98
CA LEU A 7 3.35 -8.39 -9.02
C LEU A 7 1.85 -8.13 -9.25
N GLU A 8 1.39 -8.14 -10.49
CA GLU A 8 -0.04 -7.99 -10.81
C GLU A 8 -0.85 -9.21 -10.37
N MET A 9 -0.33 -10.43 -10.56
CA MET A 9 -0.96 -11.64 -10.01
C MET A 9 -1.10 -11.55 -8.49
N LEU A 10 -0.03 -11.15 -7.80
CA LEU A 10 -0.05 -10.96 -6.34
C LEU A 10 -1.06 -9.88 -5.92
N ARG A 11 -1.19 -8.78 -6.67
CA ARG A 11 -2.20 -7.75 -6.40
C ARG A 11 -3.60 -8.35 -6.43
N GLN A 12 -3.92 -9.18 -7.43
CA GLN A 12 -5.22 -9.81 -7.56
C GLN A 12 -5.50 -10.78 -6.41
N GLU A 13 -4.51 -11.60 -6.04
CA GLU A 13 -4.62 -12.52 -4.89
C GLU A 13 -4.85 -11.76 -3.57
N ILE A 14 -4.13 -10.66 -3.34
CA ILE A 14 -4.29 -9.83 -2.14
C ILE A 14 -5.70 -9.25 -2.07
N VAL A 15 -6.21 -8.69 -3.16
CA VAL A 15 -7.56 -8.08 -3.18
C VAL A 15 -8.66 -9.12 -2.94
N ALA A 16 -8.50 -10.32 -3.49
CA ALA A 16 -9.44 -11.43 -3.32
C ALA A 16 -9.32 -12.12 -1.96
N CYS A 17 -8.24 -11.91 -1.21
CA CYS A 17 -7.94 -12.67 0.00
C CYS A 17 -9.03 -12.55 1.08
N ARG A 18 -9.49 -13.71 1.55
CA ARG A 18 -10.44 -13.90 2.66
C ARG A 18 -9.94 -14.91 3.71
N ALA A 19 -8.63 -15.17 3.74
CA ALA A 19 -8.05 -16.19 4.61
C ALA A 19 -8.19 -15.91 6.12
N CYS A 20 -8.31 -14.64 6.51
CA CYS A 20 -8.44 -14.24 7.92
C CYS A 20 -9.91 -14.30 8.38
N PRO A 21 -10.30 -15.22 9.30
CA PRO A 21 -11.69 -15.39 9.71
C PRO A 21 -12.29 -14.17 10.44
N THR A 22 -11.43 -13.37 11.08
CA THR A 22 -11.83 -12.21 11.88
C THR A 22 -11.79 -10.90 11.11
N MET A 23 -11.32 -10.90 9.85
CA MET A 23 -11.20 -9.68 9.07
C MET A 23 -12.54 -9.36 8.38
N PRO A 24 -13.19 -8.23 8.70
CA PRO A 24 -14.50 -7.91 8.14
C PRO A 24 -14.41 -7.68 6.61
N ASP A 25 -15.47 -8.02 5.90
CA ASP A 25 -15.57 -7.81 4.45
C ASP A 25 -15.57 -6.34 4.05
N SER A 26 -16.02 -5.46 4.95
CA SER A 26 -15.95 -4.01 4.76
C SER A 26 -14.52 -3.46 4.71
N ARG A 27 -13.53 -4.27 5.13
CA ARG A 27 -12.12 -3.87 5.07
C ARG A 27 -11.58 -4.02 3.66
N ARG A 28 -11.06 -2.95 3.08
CA ARG A 28 -10.34 -3.01 1.82
C ARG A 28 -9.00 -3.70 2.02
N ARG A 29 -8.70 -4.67 1.17
CA ARG A 29 -7.35 -5.25 1.04
C ARG A 29 -6.56 -4.31 0.14
N VAL A 30 -5.45 -3.79 0.63
CA VAL A 30 -4.68 -2.74 -0.04
C VAL A 30 -3.31 -3.31 -0.37
N PRO A 31 -3.06 -3.66 -1.65
CA PRO A 31 -1.73 -4.03 -2.10
C PRO A 31 -0.73 -2.88 -1.93
N GLY A 32 0.57 -3.21 -2.01
CA GLY A 32 1.62 -2.20 -2.06
C GLY A 32 1.47 -1.27 -3.27
N ALA A 33 2.10 -0.09 -3.22
CA ALA A 33 2.15 0.89 -4.30
C ALA A 33 3.60 1.29 -4.60
N GLY A 34 3.86 1.74 -5.83
CA GLY A 34 5.15 2.23 -6.28
C GLY A 34 5.78 1.45 -7.44
N GLU A 35 7.00 1.85 -7.81
CA GLU A 35 7.73 1.34 -8.98
C GLU A 35 8.33 -0.04 -8.76
N ILE A 36 8.24 -0.89 -9.77
CA ILE A 36 8.97 -2.15 -9.83
C ILE A 36 10.46 -1.82 -9.97
N GLY A 37 11.27 -2.26 -9.01
CA GLY A 37 12.69 -1.94 -8.96
C GLY A 37 13.05 -0.74 -8.08
N ALA A 38 12.10 -0.23 -7.28
CA ALA A 38 12.41 0.74 -6.22
C ALA A 38 13.55 0.20 -5.32
N ARG A 39 14.54 1.06 -5.04
CA ARG A 39 15.70 0.70 -4.20
C ARG A 39 15.36 0.61 -2.71
N VAL A 40 14.22 1.16 -2.31
CA VAL A 40 13.75 1.23 -0.93
C VAL A 40 12.28 0.82 -0.91
N VAL A 41 11.94 -0.03 0.06
CA VAL A 41 10.56 -0.45 0.35
C VAL A 41 10.20 0.04 1.74
N LEU A 42 9.04 0.69 1.87
CA LEU A 42 8.47 1.08 3.15
C LEU A 42 7.39 0.07 3.54
N LEU A 43 7.56 -0.56 4.70
CA LEU A 43 6.61 -1.52 5.25
C LEU A 43 5.93 -0.89 6.48
N GLY A 44 4.60 -0.88 6.48
CA GLY A 44 3.78 -0.45 7.61
C GLY A 44 3.15 -1.64 8.31
N GLU A 45 2.70 -1.45 9.55
CA GLU A 45 2.07 -2.51 10.35
C GLU A 45 0.70 -2.91 9.81
N ALA A 46 -0.16 -1.92 9.54
CA ALA A 46 -1.52 -2.15 9.09
C ALA A 46 -2.02 -0.99 8.22
N VAL A 47 -3.05 -1.26 7.43
CA VAL A 47 -3.77 -0.23 6.67
C VAL A 47 -4.53 0.66 7.65
N GLY A 48 -4.56 1.98 7.48
CA GLY A 48 -5.39 2.86 8.30
C GLY A 48 -6.85 2.92 7.85
N ARG A 49 -7.82 2.84 8.78
CA ARG A 49 -9.27 2.89 8.49
C ARG A 49 -9.71 4.16 7.75
N PHE A 50 -9.21 5.32 8.17
CA PHE A 50 -9.53 6.60 7.51
C PHE A 50 -8.53 6.96 6.40
N GLY A 51 -7.52 6.12 6.22
CA GLY A 51 -6.46 6.27 5.25
C GLY A 51 -6.60 5.28 4.10
N GLY A 52 -5.63 4.37 3.98
CA GLY A 52 -5.55 3.38 2.91
C GLY A 52 -6.81 2.53 2.70
N ASP A 53 -7.61 2.30 3.73
CA ASP A 53 -8.87 1.56 3.59
C ASP A 53 -9.86 2.26 2.65
N ARG A 54 -9.89 3.60 2.73
CA ARG A 54 -10.78 4.46 1.96
C ARG A 54 -10.18 4.83 0.61
N THR A 55 -8.88 5.09 0.57
CA THR A 55 -8.19 5.56 -0.65
C THR A 55 -7.75 4.41 -1.56
N GLY A 56 -7.57 3.21 -1.02
CA GLY A 56 -6.98 2.07 -1.73
C GLY A 56 -5.46 2.19 -1.95
N VAL A 57 -4.80 3.18 -1.32
CA VAL A 57 -3.36 3.42 -1.47
C VAL A 57 -2.70 3.44 -0.08
N PRO A 58 -1.63 2.66 0.17
CA PRO A 58 -0.91 2.70 1.44
C PRO A 58 -0.44 4.11 1.82
N PHE A 59 -0.34 4.40 3.13
CA PHE A 59 0.21 5.65 3.64
C PHE A 59 -0.45 6.94 3.10
N THR A 60 -1.76 6.93 2.89
CA THR A 60 -2.53 8.11 2.44
C THR A 60 -3.71 8.38 3.37
N GLY A 61 -4.27 9.60 3.29
CA GLY A 61 -5.62 9.91 3.79
C GLY A 61 -5.79 10.13 5.30
N ASP A 62 -5.12 9.39 6.17
CA ASP A 62 -5.13 9.64 7.62
C ASP A 62 -3.91 10.44 8.10
N ARG A 63 -3.85 10.74 9.41
CA ARG A 63 -2.77 11.55 9.99
C ARG A 63 -1.40 10.90 9.80
N SER A 64 -1.31 9.57 9.95
CA SER A 64 -0.05 8.85 9.82
C SER A 64 0.44 8.81 8.38
N GLY A 65 -0.46 8.60 7.42
CA GLY A 65 -0.15 8.65 6.00
C GLY A 65 0.34 10.03 5.57
N ARG A 66 -0.38 11.10 5.94
CA ARG A 66 0.07 12.48 5.66
C ARG A 66 1.43 12.79 6.25
N LEU A 67 1.65 12.44 7.52
CA LEU A 67 2.93 12.67 8.19
C LEU A 67 4.09 11.98 7.46
N LEU A 68 3.92 10.72 7.04
CA LEU A 68 4.95 10.03 6.29
C LEU A 68 5.22 10.69 4.93
N GLN A 69 4.17 11.14 4.22
CA GLN A 69 4.34 11.88 2.97
C GLN A 69 5.11 13.19 3.16
N ASP A 70 4.80 13.95 4.22
CA ASP A 70 5.52 15.17 4.57
C ASP A 70 7.00 14.87 4.88
N MET A 71 7.28 13.79 5.62
CA MET A 71 8.65 13.35 5.91
C MET A 71 9.41 12.95 4.64
N LEU A 72 8.77 12.22 3.72
CA LEU A 72 9.39 11.83 2.45
C LEU A 72 9.66 13.04 1.56
N ALA A 73 8.75 14.02 1.54
CA ALA A 73 8.95 15.27 0.82
C ALA A 73 10.12 16.11 1.37
N ALA A 74 10.45 15.95 2.66
CA ALA A 74 11.54 16.65 3.34
C ALA A 74 12.93 16.02 3.11
N VAL A 75 13.00 14.83 2.52
CA VAL A 75 14.26 14.11 2.26
C VAL A 75 14.44 13.86 0.76
N PRO A 76 15.67 13.59 0.27
CA PRO A 76 15.90 13.27 -1.14
C PRO A 76 15.46 11.84 -1.50
N LEU A 77 14.33 11.38 -0.95
CA LEU A 77 13.65 10.15 -1.34
C LEU A 77 12.35 10.53 -2.04
N ARG A 78 12.16 10.03 -3.25
CA ARG A 78 10.88 10.22 -3.96
C ARG A 78 10.02 8.99 -3.72
N ALA A 79 8.84 9.21 -3.15
CA ALA A 79 7.78 8.22 -3.24
C ALA A 79 7.48 7.99 -4.72
N ALA A 80 7.39 6.74 -5.13
CA ALA A 80 6.98 6.40 -6.47
C ALA A 80 5.53 6.89 -6.69
N SER A 81 5.33 7.70 -7.72
CA SER A 81 4.03 8.17 -8.16
C SER A 81 3.43 7.12 -9.10
N GLY A 82 2.60 6.23 -8.55
CA GLY A 82 1.80 5.26 -9.28
C GLY A 82 0.32 5.47 -9.00
#